data_AF-A0A7S1NSP3-F1
#
_entry.id   AF-A0A7S1NSP3-F1
#
_cell.length_a   1.000
_cell.length_b   1.000
_cell.length_c   1.000
_cell.angle_alpha   90.00
_cell.angle_beta   90.00
_cell.angle_gamma   90.00
#
_symmetry.space_group_name_H-M   'P 1'
#
loop_
_entity.id
_entity.type
_entity.pdbx_description
1 polymer ?
#
loop_
_entity_poly.entity_id
_entity_poly.type
_entity_poly.pdbx_seq_one_letter_code
_entity_poly.pdbx_strand_id
1 'polypeptide(L)'
;MPDVQSEAMGNVFFVGDLVRTRHGSWSQEKAFVTGIEAANAILGRPLDHGVIPLGADEAHVAAGRSAVSLAKQLLSGGGQRKAPSLVDFLW
;
A
#
# COMPACT_ATOMS: atom_id res chain seq x y z
N MET A 1 -4.89 1.30 7.59
CA MET A 1 -5.09 2.07 6.34
C MET A 1 -6.20 1.43 5.53
N PRO A 2 -7.27 2.17 5.19
CA PRO A 2 -8.37 1.68 4.37
C PRO A 2 -7.91 1.38 2.93
N ASP A 3 -8.63 0.49 2.26
CA ASP A 3 -8.52 0.28 0.82
C ASP A 3 -9.27 1.40 0.07
N VAL A 4 -9.13 1.44 -1.27
CA VAL A 4 -9.70 2.51 -2.11
C VAL A 4 -11.24 2.57 -2.06
N GLN A 5 -11.90 1.44 -1.85
CA GLN A 5 -13.35 1.33 -1.75
C GLN A 5 -13.73 0.81 -0.36
N SER A 6 -14.81 1.35 0.20
CA SER A 6 -15.36 0.88 1.48
C SER A 6 -15.93 -0.53 1.35
N GLU A 7 -15.57 -1.41 2.29
CA GLU A 7 -16.16 -2.76 2.40
C GLU A 7 -17.63 -2.72 2.86
N ALA A 8 -18.04 -1.67 3.59
CA ALA A 8 -19.39 -1.55 4.14
C ALA A 8 -20.35 -0.75 3.25
N MET A 9 -19.82 0.10 2.37
CA MET A 9 -20.60 1.02 1.53
C MET A 9 -20.05 1.02 0.11
N GLY A 10 -20.67 0.27 -0.80
CA GLY A 10 -20.14 0.06 -2.16
C GLY A 10 -20.02 1.32 -3.03
N ASN A 11 -20.66 2.43 -2.65
CA ASN A 11 -20.57 3.72 -3.35
C ASN A 11 -19.66 4.74 -2.65
N VAL A 12 -18.89 4.32 -1.64
CA VAL A 12 -17.96 5.18 -0.90
C VAL A 12 -16.52 4.80 -1.22
N PHE A 13 -15.73 5.80 -1.59
CA PHE A 13 -14.33 5.65 -1.98
C PHE A 13 -13.45 6.55 -1.11
N PHE A 14 -12.28 6.07 -0.75
CA PHE A 14 -11.30 6.79 0.05
C PHE A 14 -10.14 7.23 -0.83
N VAL A 15 -9.66 8.46 -0.60
CA VAL A 15 -8.50 9.05 -1.30
C VAL A 15 -7.56 9.72 -0.29
N GLY A 16 -6.31 9.95 -0.69
CA GLY A 16 -5.32 10.66 0.12
C GLY A 16 -4.28 9.75 0.78
N ASP A 17 -3.45 10.37 1.61
CA ASP A 17 -2.23 9.75 2.17
C ASP A 17 -2.46 8.54 3.09
N LEU A 18 -3.68 8.38 3.62
CA LEU A 18 -4.04 7.27 4.49
C LEU A 18 -4.53 6.03 3.74
N VAL A 19 -4.80 6.15 2.44
CA VAL A 19 -5.25 5.03 1.62
C VAL A 19 -4.10 4.08 1.33
N ARG A 20 -4.40 2.77 1.34
CA ARG A 20 -3.44 1.74 0.97
C ARG A 20 -3.26 1.72 -0.54
N THR A 21 -2.01 1.91 -0.99
CA THR A 21 -1.59 1.77 -2.39
C THR A 21 -0.14 1.30 -2.41
N ARG A 22 0.37 0.90 -3.58
CA ARG A 22 1.80 0.60 -3.74
C ARG A 22 2.67 1.85 -3.62
N HIS A 23 2.09 3.04 -3.84
CA HIS A 23 2.82 4.30 -3.72
C HIS A 23 3.11 4.57 -2.24
N GLY A 24 4.37 4.37 -1.87
CA GLY A 24 4.87 4.54 -0.50
C GLY A 24 5.25 5.99 -0.22
N SER A 25 5.13 6.39 1.05
CA SER A 25 5.31 7.75 1.60
C SER A 25 4.03 8.59 1.71
N TRP A 26 3.96 9.43 2.74
CA TRP A 26 3.02 10.54 2.80
C TRP A 26 3.51 11.61 1.84
N SER A 27 2.81 11.78 0.72
CA SER A 27 3.27 12.63 -0.37
C SER A 27 2.11 13.13 -1.20
N GLN A 28 2.32 14.30 -1.82
CA GLN A 28 1.35 14.84 -2.79
C GLN A 28 1.12 13.87 -3.96
N GLU A 29 2.16 13.14 -4.37
CA GLU A 29 2.05 12.09 -5.38
C GLU A 29 1.08 10.99 -4.94
N LYS A 30 1.19 10.49 -3.71
CA LYS A 30 0.29 9.45 -3.19
C LYS A 30 -1.15 9.93 -3.14
N ALA A 31 -1.38 11.15 -2.63
CA ALA A 31 -2.72 11.73 -2.60
C ALA A 31 -3.31 11.88 -4.02
N PHE A 32 -2.49 12.24 -5.00
CA PHE A 32 -2.89 12.33 -6.40
C PHE A 32 -3.22 10.96 -7.01
N VAL A 33 -2.34 9.98 -6.84
CA VAL A 33 -2.51 8.62 -7.40
C VAL A 33 -3.73 7.94 -6.81
N THR A 34 -3.95 8.02 -5.50
CA THR A 34 -5.12 7.41 -4.85
C THR A 34 -6.44 8.02 -5.33
N GLY A 35 -6.44 9.30 -5.73
CA GLY A 35 -7.57 9.92 -6.42
C GLY A 35 -7.85 9.30 -7.80
N ILE A 36 -6.81 9.03 -8.58
CA ILE A 36 -6.93 8.33 -9.87
C ILE A 36 -7.41 6.89 -9.67
N GLU A 37 -6.87 6.16 -8.69
CA GLU A 37 -7.29 4.80 -8.36
C GLU A 37 -8.79 4.75 -8.01
N ALA A 38 -9.28 5.69 -7.20
CA ALA A 38 -10.70 5.80 -6.86
C ALA A 38 -11.57 6.12 -8.09
N ALA A 39 -11.13 7.05 -8.96
CA ALA A 39 -11.83 7.36 -10.20
C ALA A 39 -11.89 6.15 -11.14
N ASN A 40 -10.80 5.39 -11.26
CA ASN A 40 -10.76 4.16 -12.06
C ASN A 40 -11.68 3.08 -11.49
N ALA A 41 -11.74 2.92 -10.17
CA ALA A 41 -12.67 2.00 -9.51
C ALA A 41 -14.13 2.36 -9.83
N ILE A 42 -14.49 3.65 -9.75
CA ILE A 42 -15.83 4.15 -10.12
C ILE A 42 -16.16 3.86 -11.59
N LEU A 43 -15.17 3.99 -12.47
CA LEU A 43 -15.33 3.79 -13.92
C LEU A 43 -15.20 2.32 -14.37
N GLY A 44 -14.98 1.37 -13.44
CA GLY A 44 -14.78 -0.04 -13.78
C GLY A 44 -13.49 -0.33 -14.56
N ARG A 45 -12.45 0.49 -14.36
CA ARG A 45 -11.13 0.35 -15.00
C ARG A 45 -10.13 -0.31 -14.04
N PRO A 46 -9.01 -0.86 -14.54
CA PRO A 46 -7.88 -1.22 -13.69
C PRO A 46 -7.45 -0.02 -12.83
N LEU A 47 -7.15 -0.24 -11.55
CA LEU A 47 -6.84 0.85 -10.60
C LEU A 47 -5.65 1.70 -11.06
N ASP A 48 -4.65 1.06 -11.67
CA ASP A 48 -3.42 1.67 -12.17
C ASP A 48 -3.54 2.30 -13.56
N HIS A 49 -4.75 2.34 -14.15
CA HIS A 49 -4.95 2.93 -15.46
C HIS A 49 -4.59 4.43 -15.46
N GLY A 50 -3.59 4.82 -16.25
CA GLY A 50 -3.11 6.19 -16.31
C GLY A 50 -2.16 6.58 -15.16
N VAL A 51 -1.80 5.65 -14.28
CA VAL A 51 -0.80 5.85 -13.22
C VAL A 51 0.57 5.41 -13.74
N ILE A 52 1.55 6.31 -13.67
CA ILE A 52 2.94 5.99 -14.05
C ILE A 52 3.52 5.03 -13.01
N PRO A 53 4.15 3.93 -13.43
CA PRO A 53 4.69 2.98 -12.48
C PRO A 53 5.91 3.50 -11.74
N LEU A 54 5.96 3.18 -10.44
CA LEU A 54 7.16 3.38 -9.64
C LEU A 54 8.33 2.58 -10.22
N GLY A 55 9.50 3.21 -10.21
CA GLY A 55 10.76 2.52 -10.45
C GLY A 55 11.02 1.44 -9.41
N ALA A 56 11.92 0.52 -9.74
CA ALA A 56 12.38 -0.48 -8.78
C ALA A 56 13.06 0.21 -7.59
N ASP A 57 12.90 -0.37 -6.40
CA ASP A 57 13.64 0.05 -5.21
C ASP A 57 15.15 0.00 -5.49
N GLU A 58 15.90 0.95 -4.90
CA GLU A 58 17.36 0.91 -4.97
C GLU A 58 17.90 -0.40 -4.35
N ALA A 59 19.03 -0.90 -4.87
CA ALA A 59 19.54 -2.23 -4.53
C ALA A 59 19.67 -2.46 -3.02
N HIS A 60 20.13 -1.44 -2.27
CA HIS A 60 20.28 -1.52 -0.83
C HIS A 60 18.93 -1.49 -0.08
N VAL A 61 17.93 -0.77 -0.59
CA VAL A 61 16.57 -0.75 -0.05
C VAL A 61 15.89 -2.11 -0.26
N ALA A 62 16.00 -2.66 -1.46
CA ALA A 62 15.48 -3.98 -1.81
C ALA A 62 16.12 -5.09 -0.95
N ALA A 63 17.44 -5.04 -0.77
CA ALA A 63 18.17 -5.96 0.10
C ALA A 63 17.71 -5.86 1.56
N GLY A 64 17.57 -4.63 2.08
CA GLY A 64 17.07 -4.40 3.44
C GLY A 64 15.66 -4.94 3.65
N ARG A 65 14.73 -4.67 2.72
CA ARG A 65 13.35 -5.19 2.77
C ARG A 65 13.33 -6.73 2.78
N SER A 66 14.15 -7.36 1.95
CA SER A 66 14.25 -8.82 1.85
C SER A 66 14.79 -9.44 3.14
N ALA A 67 15.85 -8.85 3.71
CA ALA A 67 16.42 -9.30 4.98
C ALA A 67 15.42 -9.21 6.13
N VAL A 68 14.68 -8.09 6.23
CA VAL A 68 13.64 -7.91 7.25
C VAL A 68 12.49 -8.90 7.05
N SER A 69 12.05 -9.13 5.82
CA SER A 69 11.00 -10.10 5.51
C SER A 69 11.40 -11.52 5.91
N LEU A 70 12.64 -11.91 5.63
CA LEU A 70 13.17 -13.22 6.01
C LEU A 70 13.24 -13.36 7.54
N ALA A 71 13.77 -12.36 8.23
CA ALA A 71 13.83 -12.36 9.70
C ALA A 71 12.42 -12.51 10.31
N LYS A 72 11.43 -11.79 9.77
CA LYS A 72 10.03 -11.90 10.21
C LYS A 72 9.48 -13.31 10.02
N GLN A 73 9.73 -13.96 8.88
CA GLN A 73 9.25 -15.32 8.61
C GLN A 73 9.86 -16.37 9.55
N LEU A 74 11.16 -16.23 9.86
CA LEU A 74 11.86 -17.12 10.78
C LEU A 74 11.36 -16.91 12.22
N LEU A 75 11.20 -15.65 12.64
CA LEU A 75 10.74 -15.30 13.99
C LEU A 75 9.25 -15.61 14.22
N SER A 76 8.41 -15.57 13.18
CA SER A 76 6.99 -15.91 13.30
C SER A 76 6.70 -17.42 13.32
N GLY A 77 7.75 -18.26 13.25
CA GLY A 77 7.64 -19.71 13.38
C GLY A 77 6.76 -20.37 12.32
N GLY A 78 6.64 -19.77 11.13
CA GLY A 78 5.77 -20.27 10.06
C GLY A 78 4.26 -20.06 10.29
N GLY A 79 3.84 -19.43 11.39
CA GLY A 79 2.46 -19.03 11.60
C GLY A 79 2.14 -17.74 10.83
N GLN A 80 1.01 -17.69 10.13
CA GLN A 80 0.45 -16.50 9.46
C GLN A 80 0.02 -15.38 10.45
N ARG A 81 0.67 -15.24 11.61
CA ARG A 81 0.47 -14.08 12.47
C ARG A 81 1.33 -12.96 11.92
N LYS A 82 0.66 -11.97 11.33
CA LYS A 82 1.22 -10.71 10.81
C LYS A 82 2.25 -10.19 11.83
N ALA A 83 3.53 -10.36 11.54
CA ALA A 83 4.59 -9.89 12.43
C ALA A 83 4.45 -8.37 12.54
N PRO A 84 4.40 -7.81 13.77
CA PRO A 84 4.08 -6.41 13.96
C PRO A 84 5.09 -5.54 13.19
N SER A 85 4.57 -4.56 12.47
CA SER A 85 5.34 -3.58 11.73
C SER A 85 5.57 -2.35 12.61
N LEU A 86 6.63 -1.57 12.34
CA LEU A 86 6.85 -0.29 13.03
C LEU A 86 5.66 0.67 12.85
N VAL A 87 4.88 0.49 11.79
CA VAL A 87 3.65 1.24 11.52
C VAL A 87 2.53 0.88 12.50
N ASP A 88 2.55 -0.30 13.11
CA ASP A 88 1.60 -0.72 14.14
C ASP A 88 1.95 -0.18 15.56
N PHE A 89 3.17 0.34 15.76
CA PHE A 89 3.63 0.90 17.04
C PHE A 89 3.65 2.43 17.09
N LEU A 90 3.53 3.09 15.92
CA LEU A 90 3.49 4.55 15.82
C LEU A 90 2.07 5.12 15.85
N TRP A 91 1.07 4.27 16.09
CA TRP A 91 -0.34 4.61 16.36
C TRP A 91 -0.98 3.59 17.30
#